data_AF-A0A8H9GWD5-F1
#
_entry.id   AF-A0A8H9GWD5-F1
#
_cell.length_a   1.000
_cell.length_b   1.000
_cell.length_c   1.000
_cell.angle_alpha   90.00
_cell.angle_beta   90.00
_cell.angle_gamma   90.00
#
_symmetry.space_group_name_H-M   'P 1'
#
loop_
_entity.id
_entity.type
_entity.pdbx_description
1 polymer ?
#
loop_
_entity_poly.entity_id
_entity_poly.type
_entity_poly.pdbx_seq_one_letter_code
_entity_poly.pdbx_strand_id
1 'polypeptide(L)'
;MVAALSTVAGAQTTVTSDDGTYQLLGCAVQNKQVVCDVTYTLTKDGVTSKYFNDVSVFGVDGTLKEPKVISFGGTYRGTSMRAGGNVYKGIPVRLSIVTELPVTTTVVRALVLDQGGQVRWENIPVRGATASTPSPVPAAVNIAGNWTASLTNCKTTTPGVVVCTATLRK
;
A
#
# COMPACT_ATOMS: atom_id res chain seq x y z
N MET A 1 -31.76 -1.80 -7.74
CA MET A 1 -30.58 -2.57 -8.17
C MET A 1 -29.64 -2.62 -6.97
N VAL A 2 -29.63 -3.74 -6.24
CA VAL A 2 -28.81 -3.90 -5.03
C VAL A 2 -27.41 -4.27 -5.49
N ALA A 3 -26.44 -3.38 -5.27
CA ALA A 3 -25.04 -3.68 -5.53
C ALA A 3 -24.62 -4.77 -4.54
N ALA A 4 -24.34 -5.97 -5.07
CA ALA A 4 -23.73 -7.04 -4.31
C ALA A 4 -22.37 -6.54 -3.82
N LEU A 5 -22.25 -6.31 -2.51
CA LEU A 5 -20.97 -6.21 -1.82
C LEU A 5 -20.31 -7.58 -1.98
N SER A 6 -19.42 -7.69 -2.95
CA SER A 6 -18.50 -8.81 -3.08
C SER A 6 -17.77 -8.96 -1.74
N THR A 7 -18.12 -9.99 -0.99
CA THR A 7 -17.42 -10.39 0.22
C THR A 7 -15.99 -10.71 -0.18
N VAL A 8 -15.07 -9.80 0.13
CA VAL A 8 -13.63 -10.02 -0.06
C VAL A 8 -13.29 -11.24 0.79
N ALA A 9 -13.00 -12.37 0.12
CA ALA A 9 -12.46 -13.56 0.75
C ALA A 9 -11.31 -13.10 1.67
N GLY A 10 -11.35 -13.48 2.95
CA GLY A 10 -10.41 -13.00 3.95
C GLY A 10 -8.99 -13.14 3.43
N ALA A 11 -8.34 -12.01 3.15
CA ALA A 11 -7.03 -11.99 2.52
C ALA A 11 -6.10 -12.90 3.32
N GLN A 12 -5.43 -13.84 2.65
CA GLN A 12 -4.43 -14.68 3.27
C GLN A 12 -3.46 -13.77 4.02
N THR A 13 -3.38 -13.88 5.34
CA THR A 13 -2.50 -13.02 6.16
C THR A 13 -1.22 -13.76 6.55
N THR A 14 -1.23 -15.10 6.52
CA THR A 14 -0.08 -15.93 6.86
C THR A 14 0.59 -16.49 5.61
N VAL A 15 1.92 -16.39 5.54
CA VAL A 15 2.74 -17.05 4.53
C VAL A 15 3.88 -17.77 5.25
N THR A 16 4.02 -19.07 5.02
CA THR A 16 5.12 -19.85 5.58
C THR A 16 6.15 -20.10 4.49
N SER A 17 7.41 -19.86 4.82
CA SER A 17 8.57 -20.17 4.00
C SER A 17 9.42 -21.24 4.68
N ASP A 18 10.48 -21.69 4.01
CA ASP A 18 11.41 -22.67 4.55
C ASP A 18 12.10 -22.23 5.84
N ASP A 19 12.24 -20.92 6.08
CA ASP A 19 12.94 -20.38 7.25
C ASP A 19 12.01 -19.94 8.39
N GLY A 20 10.75 -19.66 8.12
CA GLY A 20 9.85 -19.13 9.13
C GLY A 20 8.47 -18.77 8.60
N THR A 21 7.63 -18.33 9.53
CA THR A 21 6.26 -17.91 9.26
C THR A 21 6.15 -16.40 9.29
N TYR A 22 5.53 -15.84 8.27
CA TYR A 22 5.18 -14.44 8.15
C TYR A 22 3.69 -14.23 8.39
N GLN A 23 3.36 -13.20 9.15
CA GLN A 23 2.00 -12.80 9.43
C GLN A 23 1.82 -11.31 9.12
N LEU A 24 1.02 -10.99 8.13
CA LEU A 24 0.59 -9.62 7.84
C LEU A 24 -0.38 -9.15 8.94
N LEU A 25 -0.02 -8.07 9.62
CA LEU A 25 -0.88 -7.39 10.60
C LEU A 25 -1.77 -6.33 9.94
N GLY A 26 -1.42 -5.91 8.72
CA GLY A 26 -2.17 -5.00 7.86
C GLY A 26 -1.41 -3.71 7.57
N CYS A 27 -2.03 -2.85 6.76
CA CYS A 27 -1.52 -1.51 6.45
C CYS A 27 -2.42 -0.44 7.05
N ALA A 28 -1.84 0.68 7.45
CA ALA A 28 -2.57 1.83 7.98
C ALA A 28 -1.86 3.15 7.70
N VAL A 29 -2.62 4.25 7.65
CA VAL A 29 -2.06 5.60 7.69
C VAL A 29 -1.62 5.92 9.11
N GLN A 30 -0.32 6.09 9.31
CA GLN A 30 0.30 6.47 10.58
C GLN A 30 1.24 7.65 10.33
N ASN A 31 1.16 8.71 11.12
CA ASN A 31 2.03 9.89 10.99
C ASN A 31 2.13 10.45 9.56
N LYS A 32 0.99 10.52 8.85
CA LYS A 32 0.88 10.96 7.44
C LYS A 32 1.66 10.08 6.45
N GLN A 33 1.87 8.81 6.77
CA GLN A 33 2.52 7.82 5.90
C GLN A 33 1.72 6.52 5.91
N VAL A 34 1.72 5.79 4.80
CA VAL A 34 1.15 4.44 4.76
C VAL A 34 2.22 3.48 5.28
N VAL A 35 1.90 2.77 6.36
CA VAL A 35 2.79 1.81 7.03
C VAL A 35 2.15 0.44 6.99
N CYS A 36 2.90 -0.56 6.55
CA CYS A 36 2.50 -1.97 6.59
C CYS A 36 3.30 -2.71 7.65
N ASP A 37 2.60 -3.46 8.49
CA ASP A 37 3.21 -4.20 9.60
C ASP A 37 3.13 -5.70 9.34
N VAL A 38 4.26 -6.39 9.53
CA VAL A 38 4.40 -7.83 9.37
C VAL A 38 5.12 -8.39 10.59
N THR A 39 4.70 -9.56 11.07
CA THR A 39 5.44 -10.33 12.06
C THR A 39 6.16 -11.48 11.38
N TYR A 40 7.43 -11.68 11.71
CA TYR A 40 8.21 -12.85 11.32
C TYR A 40 8.52 -13.71 12.54
N THR A 41 8.28 -15.01 12.45
CA THR A 41 8.62 -15.99 13.48
C THR A 41 9.49 -17.09 12.88
N LEU A 42 10.72 -17.21 13.38
CA LEU A 42 11.64 -18.28 13.01
C LEU A 42 11.09 -19.64 13.49
N THR A 43 10.97 -20.60 12.58
CA THR A 43 10.48 -21.96 12.89
C THR A 43 11.61 -22.96 13.11
N LYS A 44 12.78 -22.71 12.52
CA LYS A 44 13.99 -23.52 12.70
C LYS A 44 14.56 -23.42 14.12
N ASP A 45 15.22 -24.49 14.57
CA ASP A 45 15.91 -24.53 15.85
C ASP A 45 17.11 -23.56 15.91
N GLY A 46 17.28 -22.93 17.08
CA GLY A 46 18.40 -22.04 17.38
C GLY A 46 18.12 -20.57 17.09
N VAL A 47 19.16 -19.89 16.59
CA VAL A 47 19.18 -18.46 16.26
C VAL A 47 19.61 -18.30 14.81
N THR A 48 18.97 -17.38 14.08
CA THR A 48 19.33 -17.08 12.69
C THR A 48 19.42 -15.58 12.49
N SER A 49 20.47 -15.12 11.82
CA SER A 49 20.55 -13.72 11.35
C SER A 49 19.69 -13.56 10.11
N LYS A 50 18.58 -12.83 10.23
CA LYS A 50 17.65 -12.57 9.13
C LYS A 50 17.76 -11.12 8.70
N TYR A 51 17.87 -10.89 7.39
CA TYR A 51 17.93 -9.57 6.78
C TYR A 51 16.95 -9.48 5.62
N PHE A 52 16.19 -8.39 5.57
CA PHE A 52 15.20 -8.11 4.55
C PHE A 52 15.81 -7.16 3.52
N ASN A 53 16.28 -7.74 2.41
CA ASN A 53 16.95 -7.00 1.34
C ASN A 53 16.01 -6.64 0.19
N ASP A 54 14.99 -7.47 -0.03
CA ASP A 54 14.07 -7.34 -1.16
C ASP A 54 12.66 -7.14 -0.62
N VAL A 55 12.35 -5.88 -0.31
CA VAL A 55 11.00 -5.46 0.09
C VAL A 55 10.43 -4.58 -0.99
N SER A 56 9.35 -5.03 -1.62
CA SER A 56 8.69 -4.34 -2.71
C SER A 56 7.24 -4.06 -2.35
N VAL A 57 6.81 -2.82 -2.55
CA VAL A 57 5.42 -2.38 -2.34
C VAL A 57 4.85 -1.94 -3.68
N PHE A 58 3.68 -2.47 -4.05
CA PHE A 58 3.01 -2.10 -5.29
C PHE A 58 1.75 -1.30 -4.99
N GLY A 59 1.66 -0.11 -5.60
CA GLY A 59 0.44 0.70 -5.58
C GLY A 59 -0.71 0.04 -6.35
N VAL A 60 -1.93 0.56 -6.19
CA VAL A 60 -3.13 0.08 -6.90
C VAL A 60 -2.97 0.07 -8.42
N ASP A 61 -2.18 1.01 -8.95
CA ASP A 61 -1.83 1.13 -10.37
C ASP A 61 -0.77 0.13 -10.83
N GLY A 62 -0.23 -0.69 -9.92
CA GLY A 62 0.85 -1.62 -10.20
C GLY A 62 2.24 -1.02 -10.22
N THR A 63 2.40 0.26 -9.89
CA THR A 63 3.72 0.88 -9.81
C THR A 63 4.47 0.37 -8.59
N LEU A 64 5.75 0.02 -8.78
CA LEU A 64 6.65 -0.27 -7.68
C LEU A 64 6.93 1.03 -6.90
N LYS A 65 6.79 0.95 -5.58
CA LYS A 65 7.16 1.98 -4.61
C LYS A 65 8.16 1.36 -3.66
N GLU A 66 9.37 1.89 -3.66
CA GLU A 66 10.38 1.45 -2.72
C GLU A 66 9.97 1.84 -1.29
N PRO A 67 10.22 1.00 -0.29
CA PRO A 67 10.05 1.39 1.10
C PRO A 67 10.97 2.54 1.46
N LYS A 68 10.44 3.56 2.12
CA LYS A 68 11.22 4.70 2.62
C LYS A 68 12.06 4.33 3.84
N VAL A 69 11.50 3.52 4.73
CA VAL A 69 12.15 3.06 5.96
C VAL A 69 11.61 1.67 6.30
N ILE A 70 12.49 0.80 6.77
CA ILE A 70 12.09 -0.50 7.31
C ILE A 70 12.63 -0.59 8.74
N SER A 71 11.72 -0.83 9.68
CA SER A 71 12.06 -1.10 11.08
C SER A 71 12.05 -2.61 11.32
N PHE A 72 13.01 -3.09 12.11
CA PHE A 72 13.10 -4.48 12.53
C PHE A 72 13.23 -4.55 14.05
N GLY A 73 12.31 -5.22 14.73
CA GLY A 73 12.32 -5.33 16.19
C GLY A 73 12.22 -3.97 16.90
N GLY A 74 11.55 -3.00 16.29
CA GLY A 74 11.43 -1.62 16.80
C GLY A 74 12.64 -0.72 16.50
N THR A 75 13.70 -1.25 15.89
CA THR A 75 14.86 -0.46 15.49
C THR A 75 14.72 -0.02 14.04
N TYR A 76 14.61 1.29 13.81
CA TYR A 76 14.55 1.87 12.47
C TYR A 76 15.92 1.85 11.80
N ARG A 77 15.98 1.34 10.57
CA ARG A 77 17.16 1.39 9.72
C ARG A 77 16.81 2.23 8.48
N GLY A 78 17.66 3.19 8.13
CA GLY A 78 17.55 3.90 6.86
C GLY A 78 17.71 2.93 5.68
N THR A 79 17.24 3.31 4.49
CA THR A 79 17.27 2.46 3.28
C THR A 79 18.66 1.95 2.88
N SER A 80 19.74 2.61 3.32
CA SER A 80 21.12 2.17 3.08
C SER A 80 21.58 1.03 3.99
N MET A 81 20.81 0.67 5.02
CA MET A 81 21.13 -0.36 5.99
C MET A 81 20.09 -1.49 5.92
N ARG A 82 20.56 -2.72 5.74
CA ARG A 82 19.71 -3.91 5.72
C ARG A 82 18.92 -4.00 7.03
N ALA A 83 17.60 -3.93 6.96
CA ALA A 83 16.75 -4.13 8.12
C ALA A 83 16.82 -5.61 8.50
N GLY A 84 17.28 -5.90 9.72
CA GLY A 84 17.51 -7.26 10.15
C GLY A 84 18.31 -7.36 11.43
N GLY A 85 18.49 -8.61 11.87
CA GLY A 85 19.16 -8.96 13.11
C GLY A 85 18.99 -10.43 13.45
N ASN A 86 19.40 -10.81 14.65
CA ASN A 86 19.24 -12.16 15.15
C ASN A 86 17.79 -12.42 15.57
N VAL A 87 17.23 -13.52 15.08
CA VAL A 87 15.90 -14.01 15.42
C VAL A 87 16.05 -15.34 16.14
N TYR A 88 15.36 -15.48 17.26
CA TYR A 88 15.32 -16.70 18.04
C TYR A 88 14.05 -17.48 17.70
N LYS A 89 14.14 -18.82 17.70
CA LYS A 89 12.99 -19.69 17.42
C LYS A 89 11.77 -19.30 18.23
N GLY A 90 10.62 -19.21 17.56
CA GLY A 90 9.33 -19.00 18.21
C GLY A 90 9.11 -17.59 18.77
N ILE A 91 10.10 -16.69 18.74
CA ILE A 91 9.94 -15.30 19.16
C ILE A 91 9.50 -14.47 17.95
N PRO A 92 8.27 -13.91 17.94
CA PRO A 92 7.80 -13.07 16.85
C PRO A 92 8.55 -11.74 16.85
N VAL A 93 9.12 -11.36 15.71
CA VAL A 93 9.73 -10.05 15.49
C VAL A 93 8.88 -9.23 14.55
N ARG A 94 8.60 -7.98 14.93
CA ARG A 94 7.83 -7.05 14.10
C ARG A 94 8.72 -6.35 13.08
N LEU A 95 8.24 -6.32 11.85
CA LEU A 95 8.70 -5.47 10.77
C LEU A 95 7.67 -4.37 10.54
N SER A 96 8.13 -3.13 10.46
CA SER A 96 7.29 -2.00 10.05
C SER A 96 7.87 -1.36 8.80
N ILE A 97 7.08 -1.33 7.74
CA ILE A 97 7.50 -0.93 6.39
C ILE A 97 6.79 0.39 6.07
N VAL A 98 7.54 1.48 6.08
CA VAL A 98 7.05 2.80 5.71
C VAL A 98 7.12 2.93 4.19
N THR A 99 5.98 3.18 3.56
CA THR A 99 5.86 3.21 2.10
C THR A 99 5.84 4.65 1.58
N GLU A 100 6.14 4.84 0.30
CA GLU A 100 5.98 6.12 -0.41
C GLU A 100 4.56 6.33 -0.97
N LEU A 101 3.61 5.46 -0.62
CA LEU A 101 2.24 5.58 -1.09
C LEU A 101 1.56 6.82 -0.49
N PRO A 102 0.73 7.54 -1.27
CA PRO A 102 -0.02 8.67 -0.74
C PRO A 102 -0.99 8.21 0.35
N VAL A 103 -1.26 9.07 1.34
CA VAL A 103 -2.16 8.75 2.47
C VAL A 103 -3.62 8.50 2.05
N THR A 104 -3.98 8.90 0.84
CA THR A 104 -5.28 8.61 0.21
C THR A 104 -5.37 7.20 -0.37
N THR A 105 -4.27 6.43 -0.34
CA THR A 105 -4.23 5.06 -0.83
C THR A 105 -5.08 4.17 0.06
N THR A 106 -6.15 3.61 -0.49
CA THR A 106 -7.07 2.73 0.24
C THR A 106 -6.67 1.27 0.23
N VAL A 107 -5.81 0.87 -0.72
CA VAL A 107 -5.36 -0.52 -0.91
C VAL A 107 -3.89 -0.54 -1.35
N VAL A 108 -3.08 -1.40 -0.74
CA VAL A 108 -1.77 -1.79 -1.28
C VAL A 108 -1.99 -3.01 -2.16
N ARG A 109 -1.67 -2.92 -3.45
CA ARG A 109 -1.94 -3.99 -4.41
C ARG A 109 -1.16 -5.24 -4.08
N ALA A 110 0.13 -5.10 -3.80
CA ALA A 110 0.96 -6.20 -3.35
C ALA A 110 2.06 -5.72 -2.41
N LEU A 111 2.34 -6.53 -1.40
CA LEU A 111 3.54 -6.43 -0.56
C LEU A 111 4.34 -7.71 -0.77
N VAL A 112 5.59 -7.59 -1.18
CA VAL A 112 6.49 -8.70 -1.43
C VAL A 112 7.72 -8.56 -0.53
N LEU A 113 8.05 -9.64 0.16
CA LEU A 113 9.24 -9.77 1.00
C LEU A 113 10.10 -10.96 0.53
N ASP A 114 11.34 -10.96 1.01
CA ASP A 114 12.36 -11.98 0.80
C ASP A 114 12.85 -12.14 -0.64
N GLN A 115 14.08 -12.66 -0.76
CA GLN A 115 14.70 -12.95 -2.04
C GLN A 115 13.82 -13.89 -2.88
N GLY A 116 13.57 -13.50 -4.12
CA GLY A 116 12.78 -14.29 -5.07
C GLY A 116 11.27 -14.14 -4.92
N GLY A 117 10.77 -13.25 -4.05
CA GLY A 117 9.35 -12.90 -3.97
C GLY A 117 8.44 -14.01 -3.44
N GLN A 118 9.01 -14.94 -2.67
CA GLN A 118 8.32 -16.09 -2.10
C GLN A 118 7.26 -15.70 -1.05
N VAL A 119 7.43 -14.53 -0.42
CA VAL A 119 6.51 -14.01 0.58
C VAL A 119 5.73 -12.86 -0.05
N ARG A 120 4.46 -13.10 -0.38
CA ARG A 120 3.63 -12.13 -1.08
C ARG A 120 2.23 -12.08 -0.49
N TRP A 121 1.76 -10.85 -0.27
CA TRP A 121 0.38 -10.54 0.05
C TRP A 121 -0.20 -9.63 -1.02
N GLU A 122 -1.49 -9.74 -1.27
CA GLU A 122 -2.20 -8.94 -2.26
C GLU A 122 -3.44 -8.27 -1.69
N ASN A 123 -3.86 -7.17 -2.35
CA ASN A 123 -5.10 -6.44 -2.06
C ASN A 123 -5.26 -6.09 -0.58
N ILE A 124 -4.20 -5.56 0.03
CA ILE A 124 -4.14 -5.26 1.45
C ILE A 124 -4.87 -3.94 1.71
N PRO A 125 -5.97 -3.92 2.48
CA PRO A 125 -6.65 -2.68 2.80
C PRO A 125 -5.78 -1.79 3.68
N VAL A 126 -5.79 -0.48 3.40
CA VAL A 126 -5.12 0.54 4.20
C VAL A 126 -6.13 1.19 5.13
N ARG A 127 -5.99 0.93 6.43
CA ARG A 127 -6.85 1.54 7.46
C ARG A 127 -6.52 3.02 7.64
N GLY A 128 -7.54 3.84 7.89
CA GLY A 128 -7.37 5.28 8.09
C GLY A 128 -7.05 6.07 6.82
N ALA A 129 -7.06 5.43 5.65
CA ALA A 129 -7.02 6.12 4.38
C ALA A 129 -8.33 6.88 4.18
N THR A 130 -8.24 8.19 4.02
CA THR A 130 -9.37 8.97 3.50
C THR A 130 -9.39 8.76 2.00
N ALA A 131 -10.44 8.11 1.50
CA ALA A 131 -10.69 8.06 0.06
C ALA A 131 -10.63 9.50 -0.45
N SER A 132 -9.88 9.72 -1.54
CA SER A 132 -9.90 11.02 -2.21
C SER A 132 -11.36 11.34 -2.53
N THR A 133 -11.91 12.37 -1.90
CA THR A 133 -13.25 12.85 -2.23
C THR A 133 -13.29 13.04 -3.73
N PRO A 134 -14.25 12.43 -4.47
CA PRO A 134 -14.40 12.70 -5.88
C PRO A 134 -14.41 14.22 -6.05
N SER A 135 -13.49 14.75 -6.86
CA SER A 135 -13.53 16.17 -7.17
C SER A 135 -14.92 16.43 -7.75
N PRO A 136 -15.70 17.38 -7.20
CA PRO A 136 -17.03 17.67 -7.71
C PRO A 136 -16.88 17.90 -9.21
N VAL A 137 -17.65 17.15 -10.02
CA VAL A 137 -17.74 17.39 -11.45
C VAL A 137 -18.06 18.87 -11.60
N PRO A 138 -17.20 19.68 -12.24
CA PRO A 138 -17.49 21.09 -12.38
C PRO A 138 -18.82 21.23 -13.14
N ALA A 139 -19.65 22.17 -12.70
CA ALA A 139 -20.94 22.45 -13.34
C ALA A 139 -20.76 22.60 -14.86
N ALA A 140 -21.78 22.17 -15.62
CA ALA A 140 -21.77 22.29 -17.07
C ALA A 140 -21.38 23.72 -17.47
N VAL A 141 -20.28 23.84 -18.22
CA VAL A 141 -19.84 25.13 -18.74
C VAL A 141 -20.63 25.38 -20.01
N ASN A 142 -21.53 26.37 -19.99
CA ASN A 142 -22.18 26.84 -21.20
C ASN A 142 -21.13 27.55 -22.06
N ILE A 143 -20.74 26.91 -23.15
CA ILE A 143 -19.86 27.50 -24.16
C ILE A 143 -20.77 28.18 -25.19
N ALA A 144 -20.40 29.39 -25.63
CA ALA A 144 -21.22 30.18 -26.54
C ALA A 144 -21.63 29.38 -27.80
N GLY A 145 -22.90 29.51 -28.18
CA GLY A 145 -23.49 28.93 -29.40
C GLY A 145 -23.79 27.42 -29.32
N ASN A 146 -24.93 27.01 -28.75
CA ASN A 146 -25.46 25.63 -28.75
C ASN A 146 -24.50 24.48 -28.38
N TRP A 147 -23.30 24.75 -27.87
CA TRP A 147 -22.34 23.73 -27.49
C TRP A 147 -22.46 23.46 -25.99
N THR A 148 -22.63 22.19 -25.63
CA THR A 148 -22.59 21.71 -24.24
C THR A 148 -21.26 21.01 -23.98
N ALA A 149 -20.60 21.36 -22.88
CA ALA A 149 -19.37 20.72 -22.44
C ALA A 149 -19.65 19.74 -21.29
N SER A 150 -19.29 18.47 -21.47
CA SER A 150 -19.24 17.48 -20.39
C SER A 150 -17.79 17.32 -19.93
N LEU A 151 -17.56 17.55 -18.63
CA LEU A 151 -16.25 17.44 -18.01
C LEU A 151 -16.12 16.06 -17.34
N THR A 152 -15.05 15.34 -17.66
CA THR A 152 -14.74 14.02 -17.10
C THR A 152 -13.27 13.94 -16.70
N ASN A 153 -12.90 12.91 -15.92
CA ASN A 153 -11.52 12.65 -15.49
C ASN A 153 -10.84 13.85 -14.79
N CYS A 154 -11.61 14.60 -13.99
CA CYS A 154 -11.11 15.74 -13.25
C CYS A 154 -10.10 15.32 -12.17
N LYS A 155 -8.93 15.96 -12.15
CA LYS A 155 -7.88 15.74 -11.15
C LYS A 155 -7.42 17.08 -10.56
N THR A 156 -7.30 17.14 -9.24
CA THR A 156 -6.68 18.27 -8.55
C THR A 156 -5.17 18.22 -8.79
N THR A 157 -4.58 19.29 -9.30
CA THR A 157 -3.14 19.35 -9.63
C THR A 157 -2.35 20.13 -8.57
N THR A 158 -2.85 21.30 -8.18
CA THR A 158 -2.34 22.11 -7.07
C THR A 158 -3.51 22.56 -6.19
N PRO A 159 -3.28 23.02 -4.94
CA PRO A 159 -4.36 23.54 -4.10
C PRO A 159 -5.17 24.60 -4.86
N GLY A 160 -6.45 24.30 -5.12
CA GLY A 160 -7.37 25.19 -5.83
C GLY A 160 -7.43 25.02 -7.35
N VAL A 161 -6.64 24.13 -7.97
CA VAL A 161 -6.66 23.91 -9.43
C VAL A 161 -7.13 22.50 -9.78
N VAL A 162 -8.20 22.41 -10.57
CA VAL A 162 -8.76 21.15 -11.11
C VAL A 162 -8.61 21.12 -12.62
N VAL A 163 -7.98 20.07 -13.14
CA VAL A 163 -7.81 19.82 -14.58
C VAL A 163 -8.72 18.68 -15.01
N CYS A 164 -9.56 18.91 -16.01
CA CYS A 164 -10.55 17.95 -16.53
C CYS A 164 -10.39 17.72 -18.04
N THR A 165 -10.87 16.60 -18.55
CA THR A 165 -11.10 16.37 -19.99
C THR A 165 -12.48 16.88 -20.38
N ALA A 166 -12.56 17.75 -21.38
CA ALA A 166 -13.83 18.30 -21.89
C ALA A 166 -14.28 17.60 -23.17
N THR A 167 -15.52 17.10 -23.20
CA THR A 167 -16.19 16.63 -24.42
C THR A 167 -17.25 17.65 -24.83
N LEU A 168 -17.13 18.18 -26.05
CA LEU A 168 -18.07 19.14 -26.61
C LEU A 168 -19.13 18.45 -27.46
N ARG A 169 -20.40 18.80 -27.28
CA ARG A 169 -21.53 18.30 -28.06
C ARG A 169 -22.39 19.47 -28.54
N LYS A 170 -22.97 19.34 -29.73
CA LYS A 170 -23.85 20.32 -30.36
C LYS A 170 -25.28 19.81 -30.39
#